data_AF-A0A2X3FPA8-F1
#
_entry.id   AF-A0A2X3FPA8-F1
#
_cell.length_a   1.000
_cell.length_b   1.000
_cell.length_c   1.000
_cell.angle_alpha   90.00
_cell.angle_beta   90.00
_cell.angle_gamma   90.00
#
_symmetry.space_group_name_H-M   'P 1'
#
loop_
_entity.id
_entity.type
_entity.pdbx_description
1 polymer ?
#
loop_
_entity_poly.entity_id
_entity_poly.type
_entity_poly.pdbx_seq_one_letter_code
_entity_poly.pdbx_strand_id
1 'polypeptide(L)'
;MPLVEQCVAFYEEHFPDRYFLELIRTGRQDEEAYLHAAVALAEARGLPVVATNDVRFLDTSDFDAHEIRVAIHDGFTLDDPKRPRNYSPQQYMRSEEEMCELFADIPEALANSVEIAKRCNVTVRLGEYFLPQFPTGDMTTEDFLVMKSKEGLEERLEFLFPDPAVRAEKRPEYDQRLDIELQVINQMGFPATS
;
A
#
# COMPACT_ATOMS: atom_id res chain seq x y z
N MET A 1 32.46 19.82 -1.20
CA MET A 1 32.72 18.51 -1.81
C MET A 1 32.79 17.33 -0.84
N PRO A 2 33.37 17.40 0.39
CA PRO A 2 33.51 16.19 1.22
C PRO A 2 32.17 15.55 1.65
N LEU A 3 31.12 16.35 1.82
CA LEU A 3 29.80 15.82 2.20
C LEU A 3 29.14 15.02 1.07
N VAL A 4 29.23 15.48 -0.18
CA VAL A 4 28.65 14.77 -1.33
C VAL A 4 29.30 13.39 -1.49
N GLU A 5 30.63 13.33 -1.40
CA GLU A 5 31.38 12.07 -1.46
C GLU A 5 30.99 11.11 -0.34
N GLN A 6 30.85 11.61 0.90
CA GLN A 6 30.42 10.79 2.03
C GLN A 6 29.01 10.24 1.85
N CYS A 7 28.07 11.06 1.38
CA CYS A 7 26.70 10.62 1.11
C CYS A 7 26.65 9.57 -0.01
N VAL A 8 27.35 9.82 -1.11
CA VAL A 8 27.40 8.89 -2.24
C VAL A 8 28.05 7.57 -1.84
N ALA A 9 29.15 7.60 -1.08
CA ALA A 9 29.82 6.39 -0.61
C ALA A 9 28.88 5.46 0.18
N PHE A 10 27.98 6.02 1.01
CA PHE A 10 26.97 5.23 1.72
C PHE A 10 26.06 4.47 0.74
N TYR A 11 25.56 5.13 -0.30
CA TYR A 11 24.66 4.50 -1.26
C TYR A 11 25.38 3.51 -2.18
N GLU A 12 26.62 3.79 -2.57
CA GLU A 12 27.45 2.85 -3.33
C GLU A 12 27.73 1.56 -2.53
N GLU A 13 27.96 1.68 -1.22
CA GLU A 13 28.21 0.52 -0.36
C GLU A 13 26.94 -0.32 -0.13
N HIS A 14 25.81 0.32 0.18
CA HIS A 14 24.60 -0.38 0.65
C HIS A 14 23.57 -0.63 -0.45
N PHE A 15 23.57 0.18 -1.51
CA PHE A 15 22.58 0.16 -2.59
C PHE A 15 23.21 0.15 -4.00
N PRO A 16 24.19 -0.73 -4.28
CA PRO A 16 24.72 -0.85 -5.64
C PRO A 16 23.59 -1.21 -6.61
N ASP A 17 23.60 -0.55 -7.77
CA ASP A 17 22.60 -0.66 -8.85
C ASP A 17 21.13 -0.41 -8.44
N ARG A 18 20.92 0.15 -7.24
CA ARG A 18 19.60 0.40 -6.63
C ARG A 18 19.47 1.82 -6.08
N TYR A 19 20.44 2.68 -6.37
CA TYR A 19 20.41 4.10 -6.06
C TYR A 19 20.43 4.91 -7.35
N PHE A 20 19.49 5.85 -7.47
CA PHE A 20 19.33 6.70 -8.63
C PHE A 20 19.30 8.15 -8.17
N LEU A 21 19.94 9.03 -8.93
CA LEU A 21 19.83 10.47 -8.74
C LEU A 21 18.53 10.95 -9.39
N GLU A 22 17.58 11.36 -8.57
CA GLU A 22 16.30 11.89 -9.03
C GLU A 22 16.47 13.27 -9.65
N LEU A 23 15.91 13.48 -10.84
CA LEU A 23 15.87 14.74 -11.57
C LEU A 23 14.41 15.20 -11.72
N ILE A 24 14.13 16.46 -11.38
CA ILE A 24 12.78 17.01 -11.33
C ILE A 24 12.76 18.37 -12.03
N ARG A 25 11.75 18.60 -12.87
CA ARG A 25 11.52 19.88 -13.58
C ARG A 25 10.08 20.34 -13.39
N THR A 26 9.80 20.94 -12.24
CA THR A 26 8.49 21.49 -11.89
C THR A 26 8.51 23.01 -11.72
N GLY A 27 9.66 23.65 -12.01
CA GLY A 27 9.82 25.10 -11.94
C GLY A 27 9.98 25.64 -10.53
N ARG A 28 10.35 24.79 -9.57
CA ARG A 28 10.65 25.21 -8.20
C ARG A 28 12.07 25.74 -8.09
N GLN A 29 12.32 26.46 -7.00
CA GLN A 29 13.62 27.05 -6.72
C GLN A 29 14.72 25.97 -6.68
N ASP A 30 15.86 26.29 -7.27
CA ASP A 30 17.09 25.48 -7.29
C ASP A 30 17.03 24.12 -8.01
N GLU A 31 15.89 23.74 -8.61
CA GLU A 31 15.74 22.45 -9.33
C GLU A 31 16.75 22.29 -10.47
N GLU A 32 16.84 23.24 -11.39
CA GLU A 32 17.75 23.13 -12.55
C GLU A 32 19.22 23.23 -12.14
N ALA A 33 19.53 24.02 -11.10
CA ALA A 33 20.88 24.12 -10.56
C ALA A 33 21.34 22.81 -9.91
N TYR A 34 20.45 22.16 -9.14
CA TYR A 34 20.69 20.82 -8.62
C TYR A 34 20.79 19.79 -9.75
N LEU A 35 19.90 19.83 -10.74
CA LEU A 35 19.88 18.90 -11.86
C LEU A 35 21.23 18.89 -12.60
N HIS A 36 21.77 20.06 -12.94
CA HIS A 36 23.09 20.14 -13.58
C HIS A 36 24.21 19.57 -12.70
N ALA A 37 24.17 19.82 -11.38
CA ALA A 37 25.14 19.27 -10.44
C ALA A 37 25.00 17.75 -10.27
N ALA A 38 23.77 17.24 -10.27
CA ALA A 38 23.45 15.82 -10.16
C ALA A 38 23.87 15.05 -11.42
N VAL A 39 23.64 15.59 -12.61
CA VAL A 39 24.11 15.00 -13.87
C VAL A 39 25.64 14.94 -13.92
N ALA A 40 26.33 16.01 -13.50
CA ALA A 40 27.79 15.99 -13.42
C ALA A 40 28.31 14.95 -12.41
N LEU A 41 27.61 14.78 -11.27
CA LEU A 41 27.93 13.76 -10.29
C LEU A 41 27.67 12.34 -10.82
N ALA A 42 26.56 12.15 -11.53
CA ALA A 42 26.18 10.90 -12.17
C ALA A 42 27.28 10.43 -13.13
N GLU A 43 27.74 11.31 -14.01
CA GLU A 43 28.82 11.03 -14.95
C GLU A 43 30.14 10.73 -14.22
N ALA A 44 30.50 11.51 -13.20
CA ALA A 44 31.76 11.34 -12.47
C ALA A 44 31.82 10.05 -11.63
N ARG A 45 30.67 9.52 -11.17
CA ARG A 45 30.58 8.34 -10.30
C ARG A 45 30.01 7.10 -10.97
N GLY A 46 29.51 7.23 -12.20
CA GLY A 46 28.79 6.16 -12.88
C GLY A 46 27.45 5.82 -12.22
N LEU A 47 26.80 6.80 -11.59
CA LEU A 47 25.47 6.61 -10.97
C LEU A 47 24.37 6.85 -12.00
N PRO A 48 23.27 6.07 -11.98
CA PRO A 48 22.15 6.30 -12.87
C PRO A 48 21.30 7.49 -12.41
N VAL A 49 20.69 8.19 -13.37
CA VAL A 49 19.69 9.24 -13.12
C VAL A 49 18.28 8.75 -13.44
N VAL A 50 17.26 9.33 -12.82
CA VAL A 50 15.85 9.04 -13.14
C VAL A 50 15.01 10.31 -13.09
N ALA A 51 14.14 10.48 -14.08
CA ALA A 51 13.21 11.61 -14.13
C ALA A 51 11.94 11.30 -13.34
N THR A 52 11.48 12.26 -12.54
CA THR A 52 10.16 12.23 -11.90
C THR A 52 9.47 13.58 -12.03
N ASN A 53 8.16 13.62 -11.77
CA ASN A 53 7.39 14.87 -11.77
C ASN A 53 6.90 15.28 -10.37
N ASP A 54 7.35 14.60 -9.31
CA ASP A 54 6.96 14.85 -7.92
C ASP A 54 5.45 15.09 -7.74
N VAL A 55 4.64 14.20 -8.34
CA VAL A 55 3.20 14.40 -8.53
C VAL A 55 2.45 14.53 -7.20
N ARG A 56 1.56 15.53 -7.11
CA ARG A 56 0.71 15.81 -5.94
C ARG A 56 -0.78 15.87 -6.26
N PHE A 57 -1.13 16.06 -7.53
CA PHE A 57 -2.50 16.17 -8.01
C PHE A 57 -2.61 15.64 -9.45
N LEU A 58 -3.83 15.43 -9.95
CA LEU A 58 -4.04 14.78 -11.24
C LEU A 58 -3.87 15.77 -12.39
N ASP A 59 -4.59 16.89 -12.34
CA ASP A 59 -4.60 17.90 -13.39
C ASP A 59 -4.02 19.23 -12.91
N THR A 60 -3.45 20.02 -13.81
CA THR A 60 -2.92 21.36 -13.48
C THR A 60 -3.95 22.27 -12.79
N SER A 61 -5.24 22.11 -13.09
CA SER A 61 -6.34 22.86 -12.46
C SER A 61 -6.54 22.53 -10.98
N ASP A 62 -6.04 21.40 -10.50
CA ASP A 62 -6.17 20.97 -9.11
C ASP A 62 -5.15 21.64 -8.18
N PHE A 63 -4.21 22.43 -8.71
CA PHE A 63 -3.19 23.08 -7.92
C PHE A 63 -3.77 23.95 -6.80
N ASP A 64 -4.79 24.77 -7.08
CA ASP A 64 -5.41 25.62 -6.06
C ASP A 64 -6.15 24.79 -5.00
N ALA A 65 -6.79 23.68 -5.40
CA ALA A 65 -7.41 22.74 -4.47
C ALA A 65 -6.37 22.06 -3.57
N HIS A 66 -5.21 21.71 -4.13
CA HIS A 66 -4.08 21.18 -3.38
C HIS A 66 -3.51 22.21 -2.40
N GLU A 67 -3.33 23.47 -2.81
CA GLU A 67 -2.87 24.56 -1.94
C GLU A 67 -3.83 24.78 -0.75
N ILE A 68 -5.15 24.70 -0.97
CA ILE A 68 -6.16 24.75 0.10
C ILE A 68 -5.99 23.56 1.04
N ARG A 69 -5.86 22.35 0.50
CA ARG A 69 -5.69 21.12 1.30
C ARG A 69 -4.45 21.21 2.20
N VAL A 70 -3.34 21.72 1.68
CA VAL A 70 -2.10 21.92 2.44
C VAL A 70 -2.28 23.01 3.50
N ALA A 71 -2.88 24.15 3.14
CA ALA A 71 -3.12 25.24 4.09
C ALA A 71 -3.98 24.80 5.28
N ILE A 72 -5.01 23.96 5.04
CA ILE A 72 -5.83 23.34 6.10
C ILE A 72 -4.97 22.47 7.02
N HIS A 73 -4.08 21.65 6.46
CA HIS A 73 -3.20 20.78 7.24
C HIS A 73 -2.19 21.58 8.08
N ASP A 74 -1.58 22.61 7.48
CA ASP A 74 -0.53 23.41 8.10
C ASP A 74 -1.10 24.49 9.05
N GLY A 75 -2.42 24.70 9.06
CA GLY A 75 -3.09 25.67 9.92
C GLY A 75 -2.93 27.13 9.48
N PHE A 76 -2.72 27.38 8.18
CA PHE A 76 -2.59 28.72 7.60
C PHE A 76 -3.85 29.13 6.82
N THR A 77 -4.10 30.43 6.72
CA THR A 77 -5.01 30.95 5.69
C THR A 77 -4.29 31.03 4.35
N LEU A 78 -5.04 30.94 3.24
CA LEU A 78 -4.44 30.95 1.89
C LEU A 78 -3.66 32.25 1.58
N ASP A 79 -4.14 33.37 2.14
CA ASP A 79 -3.60 34.72 1.96
C ASP A 79 -2.44 35.05 2.91
N ASP A 80 -2.10 34.18 3.87
CA ASP A 80 -0.98 34.43 4.77
C ASP A 80 0.36 34.48 3.98
N PRO A 81 1.08 35.61 3.99
CA PRO A 81 2.34 35.74 3.27
C PRO A 81 3.46 34.84 3.83
N LYS A 82 3.33 34.37 5.08
CA LYS A 82 4.27 33.44 5.73
C LYS A 82 3.94 31.97 5.45
N ARG A 83 2.80 31.68 4.82
CA ARG A 83 2.42 30.31 4.46
C ARG A 83 3.51 29.70 3.56
N PRO A 84 4.00 28.50 3.87
CA PRO A 84 4.91 27.78 2.98
C PRO A 84 4.27 27.55 1.60
N ARG A 85 5.02 27.85 0.54
CA ARG A 85 4.65 27.57 -0.86
C ARG A 85 5.66 26.60 -1.45
N ASN A 86 5.55 25.35 -1.03
CA ASN A 86 6.51 24.29 -1.37
C ASN A 86 6.19 23.61 -2.70
N TYR A 87 5.04 23.93 -3.30
CA TYR A 87 4.50 23.25 -4.48
C TYR A 87 4.39 24.19 -5.67
N SER A 88 4.42 23.62 -6.87
CA SER A 88 4.17 24.35 -8.11
C SER A 88 2.98 23.75 -8.87
N PRO A 89 2.35 24.50 -9.79
CA PRO A 89 1.30 23.98 -10.65
C PRO A 89 1.76 22.84 -11.58
N GLN A 90 3.06 22.62 -11.74
CA GLN A 90 3.61 21.60 -12.64
C GLN A 90 3.69 20.20 -12.02
N GLN A 91 3.31 20.04 -10.75
CA GLN A 91 3.28 18.76 -10.02
C GLN A 91 2.01 17.93 -10.28
N TYR A 92 1.45 18.03 -11.48
CA TYR A 92 0.32 17.21 -11.93
C TYR A 92 0.79 15.90 -12.57
N MET A 93 -0.13 15.00 -12.90
CA MET A 93 0.19 13.77 -13.62
C MET A 93 0.39 14.07 -15.11
N ARG A 94 1.61 14.50 -15.48
CA ARG A 94 2.00 14.72 -16.87
C ARG A 94 1.79 13.46 -17.71
N SER A 95 1.44 13.68 -18.97
CA SER A 95 1.47 12.66 -20.01
C SER A 95 2.89 12.21 -20.32
N GLU A 96 3.02 11.04 -20.96
CA GLU A 96 4.31 10.55 -21.45
C GLU A 96 4.98 11.54 -22.41
N GLU A 97 4.21 12.15 -23.31
CA GLU A 97 4.69 13.13 -24.30
C GLU A 97 5.29 14.37 -23.63
N GLU A 98 4.57 14.98 -22.68
CA GLU A 98 5.07 16.13 -21.92
C GLU A 98 6.37 15.80 -21.18
N MET A 99 6.46 14.62 -20.58
CA MET A 99 7.69 14.18 -19.89
C MET A 99 8.84 13.93 -20.88
N CYS A 100 8.55 13.38 -22.06
CA CYS A 100 9.55 13.14 -23.10
C CYS A 100 10.11 14.45 -23.66
N GLU A 101 9.26 15.44 -23.93
CA GLU A 101 9.70 16.76 -24.37
C GLU A 101 10.51 17.47 -23.28
N LEU A 102 10.05 17.39 -22.02
CA LEU A 102 10.68 18.05 -20.89
C LEU A 102 12.09 17.53 -20.58
N PHE A 103 12.34 16.24 -20.80
CA PHE A 103 13.64 15.59 -20.55
C PHE A 103 14.32 15.10 -21.85
N ALA A 104 14.01 15.72 -22.99
CA ALA A 104 14.58 15.34 -24.29
C ALA A 104 16.12 15.46 -24.34
N ASP A 105 16.70 16.29 -23.48
CA ASP A 105 18.15 16.46 -23.29
C ASP A 105 18.80 15.36 -22.44
N ILE A 106 18.02 14.57 -21.68
CA ILE A 106 18.50 13.50 -20.77
C ILE A 106 17.61 12.25 -20.94
N PRO A 107 17.62 11.60 -22.12
CA PRO A 107 16.73 10.48 -22.42
C PRO A 107 16.90 9.27 -21.49
N GLU A 108 18.09 9.06 -20.93
CA GLU A 108 18.38 8.00 -19.97
C GLU A 108 17.59 8.14 -18.67
N ALA A 109 17.25 9.37 -18.25
CA ALA A 109 16.46 9.62 -17.05
C ALA A 109 15.03 9.09 -17.22
N LEU A 110 14.47 9.20 -18.42
CA LEU A 110 13.16 8.64 -18.78
C LEU A 110 13.23 7.12 -18.92
N ALA A 111 14.24 6.60 -19.64
CA ALA A 111 14.41 5.16 -19.83
C ALA A 111 14.55 4.40 -18.50
N ASN A 112 15.31 4.97 -17.55
CA ASN A 112 15.48 4.37 -16.23
C ASN A 112 14.17 4.28 -15.44
N SER A 113 13.20 5.18 -15.64
CA SER A 113 11.89 5.07 -14.99
C SER A 113 11.16 3.77 -15.40
N VAL A 114 11.24 3.41 -16.69
CA VAL A 114 10.67 2.17 -17.24
C VAL A 114 11.43 0.95 -16.75
N GLU A 115 12.77 1.01 -16.70
CA GLU A 115 13.58 -0.10 -16.21
C GLU A 115 13.39 -0.36 -14.71
N ILE A 116 13.24 0.69 -13.89
CA ILE A 116 12.87 0.56 -12.48
C ILE A 116 11.48 -0.07 -12.36
N ALA A 117 10.48 0.42 -13.11
CA ALA A 117 9.13 -0.11 -13.08
C ALA A 117 9.08 -1.61 -13.42
N LYS A 118 9.85 -2.07 -14.41
CA LYS A 118 9.97 -3.50 -14.76
C LYS A 118 10.58 -4.35 -13.64
N ARG A 119 11.53 -3.79 -12.87
CA ARG A 119 12.19 -4.49 -11.74
C ARG A 119 11.28 -4.59 -10.51
N CYS A 120 10.35 -3.65 -10.34
CA CYS A 120 9.45 -3.59 -9.19
C CYS A 120 8.24 -4.52 -9.35
N ASN A 121 8.29 -5.70 -8.72
CA ASN A 121 7.20 -6.67 -8.71
C ASN A 121 6.82 -7.02 -7.26
N VAL A 122 5.73 -6.46 -6.76
CA VAL A 122 5.24 -6.68 -5.38
C VAL A 122 3.87 -7.35 -5.43
N THR A 123 3.74 -8.49 -4.74
CA THR A 123 2.46 -9.21 -4.64
C THR A 123 1.75 -8.84 -3.35
N VAL A 124 0.58 -8.20 -3.47
CA VAL A 124 -0.34 -7.98 -2.36
C VAL A 124 -1.51 -8.95 -2.51
N ARG A 125 -1.62 -9.91 -1.60
CA ARG A 125 -2.69 -10.93 -1.64
C ARG A 125 -3.99 -10.31 -1.12
N LEU A 126 -5.01 -10.26 -1.98
CA LEU A 126 -6.32 -9.69 -1.67
C LEU A 126 -7.39 -10.79 -1.69
N GLY A 127 -8.44 -10.63 -0.88
CA GLY A 127 -9.57 -11.57 -0.86
C GLY A 127 -9.30 -12.90 -0.15
N GLU A 128 -8.13 -13.06 0.48
CA GLU A 128 -7.79 -14.24 1.28
C GLU A 128 -7.61 -13.86 2.75
N TYR A 129 -8.17 -14.67 3.63
CA TYR A 129 -8.00 -14.48 5.07
C TYR A 129 -6.68 -15.08 5.55
N PHE A 130 -5.97 -14.34 6.40
CA PHE A 130 -4.82 -14.82 7.15
C PHE A 130 -5.21 -14.88 8.62
N LEU A 131 -5.86 -15.96 9.01
CA LEU A 131 -6.41 -16.11 10.35
C LEU A 131 -5.32 -16.46 11.35
N PRO A 132 -5.32 -15.86 12.56
CA PRO A 132 -4.48 -16.33 13.65
C PRO A 132 -4.91 -17.74 14.07
N GLN A 133 -3.99 -18.49 14.69
CA GLN A 133 -4.32 -19.79 15.25
C GLN A 133 -5.18 -19.63 16.51
N PHE A 134 -6.32 -20.31 16.55
CA PHE A 134 -7.14 -20.43 17.75
C PHE A 134 -6.55 -21.52 18.67
N PRO A 135 -6.54 -21.34 20.00
CA PRO A 135 -6.01 -22.35 20.92
C PRO A 135 -6.95 -23.56 21.02
N THR A 136 -6.67 -24.62 20.26
CA THR A 136 -7.48 -25.85 20.18
C THR A 136 -6.91 -27.02 21.00
N GLY A 137 -5.76 -26.82 21.67
CA GLY A 137 -5.05 -27.89 22.36
C GLY A 137 -4.51 -28.93 21.36
N ASP A 138 -4.77 -30.21 21.62
CA ASP A 138 -4.36 -31.32 20.75
C ASP A 138 -5.34 -31.61 19.60
N MET A 139 -6.44 -30.86 19.52
CA MET A 139 -7.47 -31.03 18.47
C MET A 139 -7.18 -30.16 17.25
N THR A 140 -7.67 -30.61 16.09
CA THR A 140 -7.74 -29.75 14.90
C THR A 140 -8.75 -28.61 15.12
N THR A 141 -8.59 -27.49 14.42
CA THR A 141 -9.54 -26.37 14.50
C THR A 141 -10.94 -26.79 14.07
N GLU A 142 -11.02 -27.66 13.06
CA GLU A 142 -12.24 -28.26 12.53
C GLU A 142 -12.95 -29.09 13.59
N ASP A 143 -12.24 -30.02 14.25
CA ASP A 143 -12.82 -30.88 15.28
C ASP A 143 -13.21 -30.09 16.52
N PHE A 144 -12.40 -29.08 16.88
CA PHE A 144 -12.68 -28.20 18.01
C PHE A 144 -13.97 -27.39 17.77
N LEU A 145 -14.15 -26.84 16.55
CA LEU A 145 -15.38 -26.15 16.17
C LEU A 145 -16.57 -27.11 16.26
N VAL A 146 -16.49 -28.30 15.66
CA VAL A 146 -17.59 -29.29 15.70
C VAL A 146 -17.97 -29.64 17.13
N MET A 147 -16.99 -29.87 18.01
CA MET A 147 -17.21 -30.17 19.42
C MET A 147 -17.92 -29.01 20.12
N LYS A 148 -17.42 -27.78 19.99
CA LYS A 148 -18.01 -26.60 20.63
C LYS A 148 -19.40 -26.26 20.10
N SER A 149 -19.64 -26.42 18.80
CA SER A 149 -20.95 -26.17 18.21
C SER A 149 -21.99 -27.19 18.64
N LYS A 150 -21.60 -28.48 18.80
CA LYS A 150 -22.51 -29.51 19.32
C LYS A 150 -22.83 -29.27 20.81
N GLU A 151 -21.83 -28.95 21.63
CA GLU A 151 -22.03 -28.56 23.03
C GLU A 151 -23.00 -27.37 23.14
N GLY A 152 -22.76 -26.32 22.34
CA GLY A 152 -23.63 -25.15 22.32
C GLY A 152 -25.05 -25.43 21.81
N LEU A 153 -25.22 -26.36 20.86
CA LEU A 153 -26.54 -26.75 20.37
C LEU A 153 -27.38 -27.45 21.46
N GLU A 154 -26.77 -28.32 22.27
CA GLU A 154 -27.47 -28.97 23.39
C GLU A 154 -28.05 -27.94 24.36
N GLU A 155 -27.24 -26.96 24.79
CA GLU A 155 -27.68 -25.88 25.69
C GLU A 155 -28.81 -25.05 25.08
N ARG A 156 -28.72 -24.75 23.77
CA ARG A 156 -29.74 -23.98 23.05
C ARG A 156 -31.04 -24.74 22.89
N LEU A 157 -31.00 -26.03 22.57
CA LEU A 157 -32.20 -26.87 22.47
C LEU A 157 -32.86 -27.08 23.83
N GLU A 158 -32.07 -27.18 24.91
CA GLU A 158 -32.58 -27.20 26.28
C GLU A 158 -33.36 -25.95 26.65
N PHE A 159 -32.80 -24.78 26.31
CA PHE A 159 -33.44 -23.49 26.56
C PHE A 159 -34.68 -23.25 25.71
N LEU A 160 -34.61 -23.53 24.39
CA LEU A 160 -35.70 -23.28 23.45
C LEU A 160 -36.85 -24.28 23.59
N PHE A 161 -36.54 -25.53 23.91
CA PHE A 161 -37.50 -26.61 24.09
C PHE A 161 -37.27 -27.30 25.45
N PRO A 162 -37.76 -26.70 26.56
CA PRO A 162 -37.60 -27.27 27.90
C PRO A 162 -38.28 -28.64 28.06
N ASP A 163 -39.36 -28.90 27.31
CA ASP A 163 -40.03 -30.20 27.28
C ASP A 163 -39.21 -31.22 26.44
N PRO A 164 -38.74 -32.33 27.04
CA PRO A 164 -37.98 -33.36 26.34
C PRO A 164 -38.69 -33.97 25.13
N ALA A 165 -40.03 -34.11 25.15
CA ALA A 165 -40.77 -34.74 24.07
C ALA A 165 -40.80 -33.84 22.82
N VAL A 166 -41.05 -32.54 23.02
CA VAL A 166 -41.02 -31.54 21.95
C VAL A 166 -39.59 -31.37 21.42
N ARG A 167 -38.59 -31.38 22.31
CA ARG A 167 -37.18 -31.30 21.91
C ARG A 167 -36.77 -32.49 21.04
N ALA A 168 -37.17 -33.70 21.41
CA ALA A 168 -36.86 -34.91 20.63
C ALA A 168 -37.49 -34.87 19.22
N GLU A 169 -38.70 -34.31 19.09
CA GLU A 169 -39.36 -34.13 17.80
C GLU A 169 -38.64 -33.10 16.91
N LYS A 170 -38.19 -31.98 17.50
CA LYS A 170 -37.59 -30.85 16.77
C LYS A 170 -36.10 -31.02 16.49
N ARG A 171 -35.38 -31.77 17.33
CA ARG A 171 -33.92 -31.94 17.27
C ARG A 171 -33.36 -32.36 15.89
N PRO A 172 -33.96 -33.31 15.14
CA PRO A 172 -33.39 -33.76 13.87
C PRO A 172 -33.19 -32.63 12.83
N GLU A 173 -34.08 -31.63 12.81
CA GLU A 173 -33.97 -30.48 11.90
C GLU A 173 -32.74 -29.62 12.24
N TYR A 174 -32.48 -29.40 13.53
CA TYR A 174 -31.34 -28.62 14.00
C TYR A 174 -30.02 -29.37 13.83
N ASP A 175 -30.00 -30.66 14.13
CA ASP A 175 -28.81 -31.51 13.95
C ASP A 175 -28.41 -31.52 12.46
N GLN A 176 -29.38 -31.72 11.55
CA GLN A 176 -29.13 -31.70 10.11
C GLN A 176 -28.62 -30.33 9.63
N ARG A 177 -29.22 -29.24 10.12
CA ARG A 177 -28.79 -27.89 9.76
C ARG A 177 -27.36 -27.59 10.23
N LEU A 178 -27.04 -27.96 11.46
CA LEU A 178 -25.72 -27.74 12.05
C LEU A 178 -24.65 -28.51 11.27
N ASP A 179 -24.89 -29.78 10.94
CA ASP A 179 -23.94 -30.59 10.18
C ASP A 179 -23.66 -30.00 8.78
N ILE A 180 -24.69 -29.47 8.09
CA ILE A 180 -24.52 -28.80 6.79
C ILE A 180 -23.64 -27.55 6.92
N GLU A 181 -23.89 -26.72 7.92
CA GLU A 181 -23.10 -25.49 8.13
C GLU A 181 -21.65 -25.80 8.50
N LEU A 182 -21.44 -26.72 9.44
CA LEU A 182 -20.10 -27.14 9.85
C LEU A 182 -19.30 -27.73 8.68
N GLN A 183 -19.94 -28.52 7.82
CA GLN A 183 -19.29 -29.06 6.64
C GLN A 183 -18.84 -27.94 5.68
N VAL A 184 -19.70 -26.95 5.42
CA VAL A 184 -19.36 -25.81 4.54
C VAL A 184 -18.24 -24.96 5.16
N ILE A 185 -18.32 -24.64 6.45
CA ILE A 185 -17.32 -23.83 7.16
C ILE A 185 -15.95 -24.50 7.13
N ASN A 186 -15.88 -25.80 7.42
CA ASN A 186 -14.65 -26.57 7.40
C ASN A 186 -14.08 -26.71 5.98
N GLN A 187 -14.94 -26.93 4.97
CA GLN A 187 -14.49 -27.01 3.57
C GLN A 187 -13.91 -25.69 3.05
N MET A 188 -14.44 -24.55 3.51
CA MET A 188 -13.96 -23.23 3.11
C MET A 188 -12.73 -22.76 3.93
N GLY A 189 -12.29 -23.54 4.92
CA GLY A 189 -11.14 -23.17 5.77
C GLY A 189 -11.46 -22.06 6.77
N PHE A 190 -12.72 -21.96 7.21
CA PHE A 190 -13.18 -20.96 8.18
C PHE A 190 -13.46 -21.45 9.62
N PRO A 191 -12.91 -22.59 10.11
CA PRO A 191 -13.27 -23.07 11.44
C PRO A 191 -12.77 -22.18 12.58
N ALA A 192 -11.75 -21.35 12.35
CA ALA A 192 -11.20 -20.42 13.35
C ALA A 192 -11.91 -19.05 13.38
N THR A 193 -12.81 -18.76 12.43
CA THR A 193 -13.51 -17.46 12.35
C THR A 193 -14.90 -17.46 12.98
N SER A 194 -15.49 -18.64 13.19
CA SER A 194 -16.84 -18.84 13.74
C SER A 194 -16.74 -19.20 15.21
#